data_AF-A0A7W9FDD3-F1
#
_entry.id   AF-A0A7W9FDD3-F1
#
_cell.length_a   1.000
_cell.length_b   1.000
_cell.length_c   1.000
_cell.angle_alpha   90.00
_cell.angle_beta   90.00
_cell.angle_gamma   90.00
#
_symmetry.space_group_name_H-M   'P 1'
#
loop_
_entity.id
_entity.type
_entity.pdbx_description
1 polymer ?
#
loop_
_entity_poly.entity_id
_entity_poly.type
_entity_poly.pdbx_seq_one_letter_code
_entity_poly.pdbx_strand_id
1 'polypeptide(L)'
;MIRTILLAMTATTLLAGSALAGQTPTTQPDVPAPMDIPVLGNAQVSTDCGNLYQMAGRAYCLTAPLAGIGTLADTYSEHFRSQGWLAAAGEENRVVFVKRREGGGCDGLQMVAFYDTARPAGPEAAGYLGFATIPGNVCAAAGAAATPTP
;
A
#
# COMPACT_ATOMS: atom_id res chain seq x y z
N MET A 1 -5.42 -82.03 -20.41
CA MET A 1 -4.96 -81.36 -21.64
C MET A 1 -4.51 -79.96 -21.27
N ILE A 2 -3.32 -79.58 -21.74
CA ILE A 2 -2.59 -78.33 -21.46
C ILE A 2 -3.17 -77.16 -22.27
N ARG A 3 -3.23 -75.95 -21.67
CA ARG A 3 -2.89 -74.62 -22.24
C ARG A 3 -3.44 -73.52 -21.32
N THR A 4 -2.62 -72.97 -20.42
CA THR A 4 -1.77 -71.78 -20.62
C THR A 4 -2.55 -70.56 -21.09
N ILE A 5 -2.79 -69.57 -20.22
CA ILE A 5 -2.46 -68.14 -20.44
C ILE A 5 -2.16 -67.49 -19.07
N LEU A 6 -0.91 -67.06 -18.87
CA LEU A 6 -0.46 -66.15 -17.83
C LEU A 6 -0.74 -64.71 -18.30
N LEU A 7 -1.33 -63.86 -17.46
CA LEU A 7 -1.19 -62.41 -17.56
C LEU A 7 -0.64 -61.89 -16.22
N ALA A 8 0.64 -61.51 -16.22
CA ALA A 8 1.29 -60.86 -15.10
C ALA A 8 1.03 -59.34 -15.19
N MET A 9 0.31 -58.78 -14.23
CA MET A 9 0.21 -57.33 -14.06
C MET A 9 1.19 -56.90 -12.97
N THR A 10 2.31 -56.31 -13.38
CA THR A 10 3.22 -55.57 -12.52
C THR A 10 2.61 -54.20 -12.22
N ALA A 11 2.13 -54.00 -10.99
CA ALA A 11 1.74 -52.69 -10.49
C ALA A 11 2.93 -52.09 -9.70
N THR A 12 3.64 -51.15 -10.32
CA THR A 12 4.74 -50.41 -9.70
C THR A 12 4.30 -48.98 -9.42
N THR A 13 4.57 -48.51 -8.20
CA THR A 13 4.63 -47.10 -7.74
C THR A 13 3.29 -46.33 -7.69
N LEU A 14 3.03 -45.37 -6.79
CA LEU A 14 3.89 -44.31 -6.23
C LEU A 14 3.61 -44.05 -4.74
N LEU A 15 4.67 -43.67 -4.01
CA LEU A 15 4.57 -43.04 -2.69
C LEU A 15 3.89 -41.67 -2.81
N ALA A 16 2.86 -41.43 -2.00
CA ALA A 16 2.27 -40.12 -1.82
C ALA A 16 3.22 -39.24 -0.99
N GLY A 17 4.03 -38.43 -1.67
CA GLY A 17 4.75 -37.32 -1.05
C GLY A 17 3.79 -36.17 -0.81
N SER A 18 3.63 -35.75 0.45
CA SER A 18 2.93 -34.53 0.82
C SER A 18 3.70 -33.33 0.28
N ALA A 19 3.26 -32.75 -0.82
CA ALA A 19 3.76 -31.46 -1.29
C ALA A 19 3.26 -30.38 -0.34
N LEU A 20 4.11 -29.97 0.61
CA LEU A 20 4.05 -28.64 1.20
C LEU A 20 4.21 -27.66 0.04
N ALA A 21 3.12 -27.03 -0.38
CA ALA A 21 3.16 -25.91 -1.29
C ALA A 21 4.00 -24.81 -0.63
N GLY A 22 5.24 -24.69 -1.10
CA GLY A 22 6.14 -23.63 -0.71
C GLY A 22 5.49 -22.31 -1.06
N GLN A 23 5.17 -21.54 -0.01
CA GLN A 23 4.89 -20.12 -0.11
C GLN A 23 6.21 -19.48 -0.52
N THR A 24 6.46 -19.39 -1.83
CA THR A 24 7.57 -18.60 -2.36
C THR A 24 7.37 -17.17 -1.88
N PRO A 25 8.32 -16.56 -1.15
CA PRO A 25 8.30 -15.13 -0.90
C PRO A 25 8.22 -14.45 -2.25
N THR A 26 7.11 -13.78 -2.55
CA THR A 26 7.04 -12.92 -3.72
C THR A 26 8.05 -11.82 -3.50
N THR A 27 9.12 -11.81 -4.29
CA THR A 27 10.06 -10.69 -4.35
C THR A 27 9.26 -9.47 -4.79
N GLN A 28 8.85 -8.67 -3.81
CA GLN A 28 8.15 -7.41 -4.04
C GLN A 28 9.09 -6.47 -4.81
N PRO A 29 8.64 -5.82 -5.89
CA PRO A 29 9.43 -4.78 -6.53
C PRO A 29 9.81 -3.71 -5.51
N ASP A 30 11.10 -3.43 -5.41
CA ASP A 30 11.69 -2.38 -4.57
C ASP A 30 11.31 -1.01 -5.17
N VAL A 31 10.05 -0.62 -5.04
CA VAL A 31 9.65 0.77 -5.19
C VAL A 31 10.07 1.43 -3.88
N PRO A 32 10.99 2.41 -3.87
CA PRO A 32 11.37 3.10 -2.65
C PRO A 32 10.10 3.70 -2.05
N ALA A 33 9.59 3.10 -0.97
CA ALA A 33 8.49 3.69 -0.26
C ALA A 33 9.03 5.03 0.27
N PRO A 34 8.34 6.16 0.02
CA PRO A 34 8.71 7.42 0.62
C PRO A 34 8.50 7.26 2.12
N MET A 35 9.57 6.87 2.82
CA MET A 35 9.57 6.28 4.17
C MET A 35 9.12 4.81 4.17
N ASP A 36 9.65 3.97 5.07
CA ASP A 36 9.31 2.55 5.23
C ASP A 36 7.83 2.36 5.62
N ILE A 37 6.90 2.63 4.70
CA ILE A 37 5.45 2.50 4.90
C ILE A 37 5.12 1.01 4.84
N PRO A 38 4.76 0.38 5.97
CA PRO A 38 4.46 -1.04 6.00
C PRO A 38 3.13 -1.32 5.30
N VAL A 39 2.90 -2.58 4.92
CA VAL A 39 1.56 -3.05 4.56
C VAL A 39 0.80 -3.39 5.84
N LEU A 40 -0.32 -2.71 6.10
CA LEU A 40 -1.18 -2.91 7.27
C LEU A 40 -2.51 -3.59 6.91
N GLY A 41 -3.02 -4.42 7.81
CA GLY A 41 -4.32 -5.07 7.68
C GLY A 41 -4.42 -5.98 6.45
N ASN A 42 -5.47 -5.81 5.66
CA ASN A 42 -5.72 -6.54 4.41
C ASN A 42 -5.23 -5.80 3.16
N ALA A 43 -4.48 -4.70 3.32
CA ALA A 43 -3.96 -3.95 2.19
C ALA A 43 -2.96 -4.77 1.39
N GLN A 44 -2.84 -4.47 0.09
CA GLN A 44 -1.85 -5.05 -0.81
C GLN A 44 -1.13 -3.93 -1.58
N VAL A 45 0.13 -4.12 -1.93
CA VAL A 45 0.84 -3.14 -2.78
C VAL A 45 0.25 -3.11 -4.17
N SER A 46 -0.05 -1.92 -4.68
CA SER A 46 -0.46 -1.67 -6.06
C SER A 46 0.60 -0.82 -6.74
N THR A 47 1.40 -1.43 -7.61
CA THR A 47 2.49 -0.74 -8.31
C THR A 47 2.02 0.25 -9.36
N ASP A 48 0.79 0.08 -9.85
CA ASP A 48 0.16 0.91 -10.88
C ASP A 48 -0.83 1.92 -10.32
N CYS A 49 -1.13 1.87 -9.02
CA CYS A 49 -2.17 2.70 -8.37
C CYS A 49 -3.53 2.61 -9.09
N GLY A 50 -3.86 1.46 -9.68
CA GLY A 50 -5.05 1.27 -10.50
C GLY A 50 -5.04 2.01 -11.84
N ASN A 51 -3.88 2.54 -12.26
CA ASN A 51 -3.71 3.45 -13.41
C ASN A 51 -4.56 4.73 -13.28
N LEU A 52 -4.85 5.15 -12.05
CA LEU A 52 -5.66 6.33 -11.75
C LEU A 52 -4.79 7.55 -11.47
N TYR A 53 -5.28 8.72 -11.86
CA TYR A 53 -4.74 10.04 -11.53
C TYR A 53 -3.23 10.23 -11.77
N GLN A 54 -2.64 9.44 -12.68
CA GLN A 54 -1.19 9.44 -12.97
C GLN A 54 -0.33 9.15 -11.73
N MET A 55 -0.82 8.36 -10.77
CA MET A 55 -0.10 8.09 -9.52
C MET A 55 1.01 7.04 -9.64
N ALA A 56 0.98 6.19 -10.66
CA ALA A 56 2.02 5.18 -10.90
C ALA A 56 3.42 5.83 -10.96
N GLY A 57 4.35 5.35 -10.13
CA GLY A 57 5.70 5.90 -10.02
C GLY A 57 5.81 7.27 -9.33
N ARG A 58 4.71 7.84 -8.84
CA ARG A 58 4.67 9.11 -8.10
C ARG A 58 4.23 8.96 -6.65
N ALA A 59 3.46 7.92 -6.38
CA ALA A 59 3.01 7.56 -5.05
C ALA A 59 3.31 6.07 -4.79
N TYR A 60 3.53 5.74 -3.52
CA TYR A 60 3.43 4.37 -3.06
C TYR A 60 1.95 4.08 -2.81
N CYS A 61 1.37 3.13 -3.54
CA CYS A 61 -0.05 2.85 -3.46
C CYS A 61 -0.32 1.51 -2.83
N LEU A 62 -1.30 1.50 -1.95
CA LEU A 62 -1.88 0.31 -1.37
C LEU A 62 -3.33 0.19 -1.81
N THR A 63 -3.78 -1.02 -2.07
CA THR A 63 -5.16 -1.32 -2.45
C THR A 63 -5.83 -2.25 -1.44
N ALA A 64 -7.14 -2.04 -1.25
CA ALA A 64 -8.03 -2.86 -0.44
C ALA A 64 -9.47 -2.71 -0.97
N PRO A 65 -10.43 -3.57 -0.54
CA PRO A 65 -11.84 -3.37 -0.86
C PRO A 65 -12.33 -1.99 -0.41
N LEU A 66 -13.10 -1.31 -1.26
CA LEU A 66 -13.54 0.08 -1.06
C LEU A 66 -14.29 0.26 0.26
N ALA A 67 -15.08 -0.74 0.68
CA ALA A 67 -15.78 -0.71 1.96
C ALA A 67 -14.85 -0.58 3.19
N GLY A 68 -13.59 -1.03 3.07
CA GLY A 68 -12.61 -1.00 4.16
C GLY A 68 -11.60 0.15 4.10
N ILE A 69 -11.63 0.98 3.06
CA ILE A 69 -10.58 1.99 2.83
C ILE A 69 -10.54 3.06 3.93
N GLY A 70 -11.70 3.49 4.45
CA GLY A 70 -11.76 4.45 5.55
C GLY A 70 -11.06 3.91 6.80
N THR A 71 -11.41 2.69 7.23
CA THR A 71 -10.78 2.02 8.38
C THR A 71 -9.28 1.80 8.16
N LEU A 72 -8.87 1.48 6.94
CA LEU A 72 -7.45 1.36 6.61
C LEU A 72 -6.73 2.71 6.73
N ALA A 73 -7.35 3.81 6.28
CA ALA A 73 -6.79 5.15 6.41
C ALA A 73 -6.65 5.58 7.88
N ASP A 74 -7.63 5.25 8.72
CA ASP A 74 -7.55 5.46 10.17
C ASP A 74 -6.38 4.67 10.77
N THR A 75 -6.23 3.41 10.39
CA THR A 75 -5.12 2.54 10.84
C THR A 75 -3.74 3.15 10.49
N TYR A 76 -3.57 3.69 9.28
CA TYR A 76 -2.34 4.40 8.92
C TYR A 76 -2.15 5.70 9.70
N SER A 77 -3.23 6.44 9.94
CA SER A 77 -3.18 7.67 10.73
C SER A 77 -2.70 7.39 12.15
N GLU A 78 -3.17 6.30 12.77
CA GLU A 78 -2.69 5.85 14.07
C GLU A 78 -1.24 5.36 14.04
N HIS A 79 -0.87 4.62 13.00
CA HIS A 79 0.51 4.17 12.78
C HIS A 79 1.47 5.36 12.73
N PHE A 80 1.21 6.36 11.89
CA PHE A 80 2.06 7.55 11.78
C PHE A 80 2.06 8.37 13.07
N ARG A 81 0.90 8.51 13.74
CA ARG A 81 0.82 9.16 15.05
C ARG A 81 1.74 8.49 16.08
N SER A 82 1.78 7.15 16.12
CA SER A 82 2.66 6.39 17.02
C SER A 82 4.16 6.63 16.75
N GLN A 83 4.50 7.03 15.52
CA GLN A 83 5.84 7.39 15.09
C GLN A 83 6.17 8.89 15.24
N GLY A 84 5.29 9.67 15.86
CA GLY A 84 5.48 11.10 16.12
C GLY A 84 5.11 12.02 14.94
N TRP A 85 4.37 11.52 13.95
CA TRP A 85 3.75 12.37 12.93
C TRP A 85 2.46 13.00 13.46
N LEU A 86 2.17 14.21 13.00
CA LEU A 86 0.97 14.95 13.36
C LEU A 86 0.16 15.24 12.10
N ALA A 87 -1.14 14.95 12.10
CA ALA A 87 -2.03 15.44 11.06
C ALA A 87 -2.15 16.97 11.17
N ALA A 88 -1.67 17.69 10.14
CA ALA A 88 -1.59 19.15 10.14
C ALA A 88 -2.58 19.82 9.19
N ALA A 89 -3.02 19.10 8.16
CA ALA A 89 -4.05 19.55 7.23
C ALA A 89 -4.75 18.33 6.61
N GLY A 90 -5.87 18.58 5.95
CA GLY A 90 -6.59 17.54 5.23
C GLY A 90 -7.84 18.05 4.54
N GLU A 91 -8.32 17.27 3.59
CA GLU A 91 -9.64 17.36 2.99
C GLU A 91 -10.32 15.99 3.15
N GLU A 92 -11.57 15.87 2.71
CA GLU A 92 -12.41 14.68 2.93
C GLU A 92 -11.70 13.35 2.61
N ASN A 93 -10.88 13.31 1.55
CA ASN A 93 -10.13 12.12 1.13
C ASN A 93 -8.61 12.24 1.26
N ARG A 94 -8.09 13.27 1.94
CA ARG A 94 -6.64 13.55 2.01
C ARG A 94 -6.23 13.94 3.43
N VAL A 95 -5.15 13.35 3.92
CA VAL A 95 -4.49 13.77 5.16
C VAL A 95 -3.05 14.17 4.86
N VAL A 96 -2.63 15.31 5.39
CA VAL A 96 -1.24 15.77 5.37
C VAL A 96 -0.68 15.65 6.78
N PHE A 97 0.36 14.83 6.91
CA PHE A 97 1.12 14.63 8.13
C PHE A 97 2.41 15.45 8.10
N VAL A 98 2.81 15.94 9.27
CA VAL A 98 4.09 16.61 9.48
C VAL A 98 4.84 15.97 10.64
N LYS A 99 6.16 15.91 10.55
CA LYS A 99 7.04 15.49 11.65
C LYS A 99 8.19 16.47 11.80
N ARG A 100 8.38 16.98 13.02
CA ARG A 100 9.49 17.90 13.33
C ARG A 100 10.82 17.18 13.21
N ARG A 101 11.80 17.83 12.59
CA ARG A 101 13.19 17.38 12.53
C ARG A 101 13.96 17.89 13.75
N GLU A 102 14.93 17.12 14.23
CA GLU A 102 15.78 17.53 15.36
C GLU A 102 16.58 18.80 15.06
N GLY A 103 17.02 18.99 13.81
CA GLY A 103 17.75 20.19 13.35
C GLY A 103 16.87 21.38 12.95
N GLY A 104 15.57 21.33 13.24
CA GLY A 104 14.59 22.34 12.83
C GLY A 104 13.93 22.06 11.47
N GLY A 105 12.75 22.64 11.29
CA GLY A 105 11.87 22.34 10.16
C GLY A 105 11.09 21.04 10.33
N CYS A 106 10.34 20.66 9.30
CA CYS A 106 9.52 19.45 9.30
C CYS A 106 9.57 18.71 7.97
N ASP A 107 9.46 17.39 8.06
CA ASP A 107 9.09 16.51 6.97
C ASP A 107 7.59 16.55 6.76
N GLY A 108 7.16 16.38 5.51
CA GLY A 108 5.76 16.25 5.14
C GLY A 108 5.49 14.91 4.47
N LEU A 109 4.36 14.30 4.80
CA LEU A 109 3.83 13.10 4.18
C LEU A 109 2.36 13.34 3.86
N GLN A 110 1.93 12.94 2.67
CA GLN A 110 0.53 12.97 2.27
C GLN A 110 0.01 11.54 2.13
N MET A 111 -1.18 11.30 2.66
CA MET A 111 -2.02 10.13 2.37
C MET A 111 -3.29 10.60 1.67
N VAL A 112 -3.66 9.94 0.57
CA VAL A 112 -4.89 10.23 -0.17
C VAL A 112 -5.65 8.95 -0.48
N ALA A 113 -6.94 8.93 -0.18
CA ALA A 113 -7.85 7.87 -0.55
C ALA A 113 -8.50 8.17 -1.90
N PHE A 114 -8.60 7.17 -2.78
CA PHE A 114 -9.24 7.31 -4.09
C PHE A 114 -9.71 5.96 -4.64
N TYR A 115 -10.56 6.00 -5.66
CA TYR A 115 -11.06 4.84 -6.40
C TYR A 115 -11.44 5.23 -7.83
N ASP A 116 -11.70 4.24 -8.68
CA ASP A 116 -12.13 4.48 -10.06
C ASP A 116 -13.62 4.87 -10.11
N THR A 117 -13.91 6.16 -10.23
CA THR A 117 -15.28 6.68 -10.33
C THR A 117 -15.93 6.45 -11.70
N ALA A 118 -15.16 5.99 -12.71
CA ALA A 118 -15.70 5.62 -14.01
C ALA A 118 -16.29 4.20 -14.02
N ARG A 119 -16.12 3.44 -12.94
CA ARG A 119 -16.71 2.11 -12.75
C ARG A 119 -17.77 2.13 -11.64
N PRO A 120 -18.73 1.19 -11.65
CA PRO A 120 -19.69 1.07 -10.57
C PRO A 120 -18.98 0.93 -9.21
N ALA A 121 -19.30 1.82 -8.28
CA ALA A 121 -18.86 1.69 -6.91
C ALA A 121 -19.57 0.49 -6.26
N GLY A 122 -18.82 -0.27 -5.48
CA GLY A 122 -19.33 -1.41 -4.71
C GLY A 122 -18.39 -1.72 -3.55
N PRO A 123 -18.84 -2.46 -2.53
CA PRO A 123 -18.03 -2.75 -1.35
C PRO A 123 -16.73 -3.48 -1.69
N GLU A 124 -16.77 -4.36 -2.70
CA GLU A 124 -15.64 -5.14 -3.21
C GLU A 124 -14.83 -4.42 -4.30
N ALA A 125 -15.25 -3.23 -4.75
CA ALA A 125 -14.49 -2.48 -5.73
C ALA A 125 -13.12 -2.13 -5.15
N ALA A 126 -12.10 -2.03 -6.00
CA ALA A 126 -10.77 -1.63 -5.55
C ALA A 126 -10.79 -0.14 -5.14
N GLY A 127 -10.47 0.12 -3.88
CA GLY A 127 -10.03 1.44 -3.44
C GLY A 127 -8.53 1.45 -3.19
N TYR A 128 -7.98 2.66 -3.08
CA TYR A 128 -6.55 2.89 -2.99
C TYR A 128 -6.23 3.93 -1.92
N LEU A 129 -5.12 3.72 -1.22
CA LEU A 129 -4.41 4.75 -0.46
C LEU A 129 -3.09 5.04 -1.16
N GLY A 130 -2.92 6.28 -1.61
CA GLY A 130 -1.66 6.77 -2.17
C GLY A 130 -0.87 7.55 -1.12
N PHE A 131 0.42 7.25 -1.02
CA PHE A 131 1.35 7.90 -0.12
C PHE A 131 2.48 8.58 -0.88
N ALA A 132 2.78 9.83 -0.51
CA ALA A 132 3.91 10.57 -1.07
C ALA A 132 4.50 11.55 -0.05
N THR A 133 5.82 11.67 -0.02
CA THR A 133 6.49 12.73 0.73
C THR A 133 6.25 14.08 0.07
N ILE A 134 5.99 15.10 0.88
CA ILE A 134 5.91 16.49 0.42
C ILE A 134 7.33 17.08 0.49
N PRO A 135 7.92 17.50 -0.65
CA PRO A 135 9.27 18.02 -0.66
C PRO A 135 9.38 19.36 0.08
N GLY A 136 10.53 19.58 0.74
CA GLY A 136 10.86 20.84 1.41
C GLY A 136 10.73 20.82 2.94
N ASN A 137 10.61 22.01 3.53
CA ASN A 137 10.32 22.20 4.95
C ASN A 137 8.86 22.65 5.10
N VAL A 138 7.97 21.71 5.39
CA VAL A 138 6.51 21.98 5.43
C VAL A 138 6.07 22.83 6.63
N CYS A 139 6.93 22.97 7.64
CA CYS A 139 6.70 23.87 8.78
C CYS A 139 7.33 25.26 8.58
N ALA A 140 8.04 25.51 7.48
CA ALA A 140 8.43 26.87 7.15
C ALA A 140 7.14 27.64 6.87
N ALA A 141 6.81 28.62 7.71
CA ALA A 141 5.67 29.49 7.49
C ALA A 141 5.70 30.01 6.04
N ALA A 142 4.57 29.89 5.33
CA ALA A 142 4.40 30.50 4.03
C ALA A 142 4.51 32.02 4.20
N GLY A 143 5.73 32.55 4.08
CA GLY A 143 6.06 33.96 4.19
C GLY A 143 5.69 34.56 5.55
N ALA A 144 6.70 34.91 6.33
CA ALA A 144 6.64 36.25 6.91
C ALA A 144 6.36 37.19 5.72
N ALA A 145 5.10 37.62 5.56
CA ALA A 145 4.76 38.67 4.62
C ALA A 145 5.70 39.83 4.95
N ALA A 146 6.62 40.14 4.02
CA ALA A 146 7.49 41.28 4.17
C ALA A 146 6.61 42.49 4.43
N THR A 147 6.72 43.08 5.61
CA THR A 147 6.02 44.30 5.97
C THR A 147 6.45 45.36 4.96
N PRO A 148 5.56 45.94 4.14
CA PRO A 148 5.96 47.04 3.27
C PRO A 148 6.35 48.22 4.16
N THR A 149 7.60 48.66 4.04
CA THR A 149 8.10 49.87 4.70
C THR A 149 7.66 51.07 3.86
N PRO A 150 6.90 52.05 4.40
CA PRO A 150 6.72 53.36 3.76
C PRO A 150 7.98 54.21 3.84
#